data_AF-A0A8B6HEX4-F1
#
_entry.id   AF-A0A8B6HEX4-F1
#
_cell.length_a   1.000
_cell.length_b   1.000
_cell.length_c   1.000
_cell.angle_alpha   90.00
_cell.angle_beta   90.00
_cell.angle_gamma   90.00
#
_symmetry.space_group_name_H-M   'P 1'
#
loop_
_entity.id
_entity.type
_entity.pdbx_description
1 polymer ?
#
loop_
_entity_poly.entity_id
_entity_poly.type
_entity_poly.pdbx_seq_one_letter_code
_entity_poly.pdbx_strand_id
1 'polypeptide(L)'
;MESETSNADYVPRSLRIFLNSLFSEADCVTKISAIGHAIIQATRPRSVIAPLQIGLGIQMHHHFSSRFLIDTLFNLGFCSSYSEVQKFEMNAAASRSTEIANENQSVVQYIADNVDHNIRSLDGFGTFHGMGIIAASTPGIKTARSVPRTNPSIKEITALAKINIKFYKEQSNSFQKLKYEVFEKREIENKSWKLDLLSKICWPLKFSASWSAIMHKTSGSYPGQSNITFLPMIDLNPSDESCIYTTLHFRL
;
A
#
# COMPACT_ATOMS: atom_id res chain seq x y z
N MET A 1 10.19 -14.00 -8.87
CA MET A 1 11.18 -14.91 -8.29
C MET A 1 10.90 -15.26 -6.82
N GLU A 2 11.14 -14.42 -5.80
CA GLU A 2 10.86 -14.82 -4.38
C GLU A 2 9.38 -15.18 -4.09
N SER A 3 8.42 -14.50 -4.73
CA SER A 3 6.98 -14.79 -4.56
C SER A 3 6.52 -16.04 -5.30
N GLU A 4 7.14 -16.37 -6.43
CA GLU A 4 6.81 -17.56 -7.24
C GLU A 4 7.28 -18.84 -6.54
N THR A 5 8.47 -18.80 -5.92
CA THR A 5 8.97 -19.89 -5.08
C THR A 5 8.07 -20.12 -3.86
N SER A 6 7.62 -19.06 -3.19
CA SER A 6 6.73 -19.16 -2.03
C SER A 6 5.37 -19.79 -2.35
N ASN A 7 4.81 -19.55 -3.54
CA ASN A 7 3.53 -20.11 -3.94
C ASN A 7 3.63 -21.60 -4.28
N ALA A 8 4.75 -22.02 -4.88
CA ALA A 8 5.02 -23.41 -5.21
C ALA A 8 5.31 -24.25 -3.96
N ASP A 9 5.79 -23.64 -2.87
CA ASP A 9 6.09 -24.32 -1.60
C ASP A 9 4.85 -24.61 -0.76
N TYR A 10 3.75 -23.88 -0.98
CA TYR A 10 2.46 -24.21 -0.37
C TYR A 10 1.87 -25.53 -0.89
N VAL A 11 2.22 -25.94 -2.11
CA VAL A 11 1.73 -27.18 -2.72
C VAL A 11 2.56 -28.37 -2.25
N PRO A 12 1.96 -29.44 -1.67
CA PRO A 12 2.70 -30.63 -1.26
C PRO A 12 3.53 -31.22 -2.39
N ARG A 13 4.75 -31.68 -2.07
CA ARG A 13 5.71 -32.18 -3.07
C ARG A 13 5.12 -33.26 -3.98
N SER A 14 4.33 -34.18 -3.44
CA SER A 14 3.68 -35.24 -4.23
C SER A 14 2.72 -34.67 -5.28
N LEU A 15 1.86 -33.73 -4.88
CA LEU A 15 0.94 -33.05 -5.78
C LEU A 15 1.69 -32.20 -6.81
N ARG A 16 2.76 -31.53 -6.41
CA ARG A 16 3.61 -30.75 -7.33
C ARG A 16 4.27 -31.63 -8.39
N ILE A 17 4.82 -32.79 -8.00
CA ILE A 17 5.40 -33.77 -8.94
C ILE A 17 4.32 -34.26 -9.92
N PHE A 18 3.14 -34.62 -9.40
CA PHE A 18 2.02 -35.05 -10.23
C PHE A 18 1.61 -33.98 -11.25
N LEU A 19 1.37 -32.74 -10.81
CA LEU A 19 0.98 -31.65 -11.70
C LEU A 19 2.08 -31.32 -12.72
N ASN A 20 3.35 -31.33 -12.33
CA ASN A 20 4.47 -31.14 -13.25
C ASN A 20 4.59 -32.28 -14.28
N SER A 21 4.16 -33.50 -13.94
CA SER A 21 4.11 -34.61 -14.91
C SER A 21 2.95 -34.50 -15.90
N LEU A 22 1.87 -33.80 -15.51
CA LEU A 22 0.70 -33.57 -16.37
C LEU A 22 0.89 -32.35 -17.29
N PHE A 23 1.54 -31.30 -16.80
CA PHE A 23 1.73 -30.04 -17.52
C PHE A 23 3.20 -29.87 -17.89
N SER A 24 3.55 -30.13 -19.14
CA SER A 24 4.90 -29.96 -19.68
C SER A 24 5.12 -28.51 -20.12
N GLU A 25 5.76 -27.67 -19.30
CA GLU A 25 6.57 -26.51 -19.74
C GLU A 25 7.18 -25.72 -18.55
N ALA A 26 8.39 -25.21 -18.77
CA ALA A 26 9.22 -24.50 -17.80
C ALA A 26 8.65 -23.13 -17.34
N ASP A 27 7.63 -22.59 -18.04
CA ASP A 27 7.03 -21.28 -17.75
C ASP A 27 5.68 -21.37 -16.99
N CYS A 28 5.29 -22.57 -16.54
CA CYS A 28 3.97 -22.82 -15.97
C CYS A 28 3.91 -22.83 -14.44
N VAL A 29 5.01 -22.52 -13.72
CA VAL A 29 5.10 -22.67 -12.25
C VAL A 29 3.94 -21.99 -11.51
N THR A 30 3.57 -20.78 -11.92
CA THR A 30 2.45 -20.02 -11.31
C THR A 30 1.10 -20.66 -11.59
N LYS A 31 0.86 -21.16 -12.80
CA LYS A 31 -0.40 -21.84 -13.16
C LYS A 31 -0.51 -23.19 -12.46
N ILE A 32 0.58 -23.96 -12.42
CA ILE A 32 0.65 -25.22 -11.67
C ILE A 32 0.40 -24.98 -10.19
N SER A 33 0.99 -23.92 -9.62
CA SER A 33 0.73 -23.50 -8.24
C SER A 33 -0.74 -23.14 -8.05
N ALA A 34 -1.35 -22.36 -8.96
CA ALA A 34 -2.76 -22.01 -8.87
C ALA A 34 -3.69 -23.24 -8.89
N ILE A 35 -3.42 -24.21 -9.77
CA ILE A 35 -4.17 -25.47 -9.82
C ILE A 35 -3.97 -26.26 -8.52
N GLY A 36 -2.73 -26.37 -8.04
CA GLY A 36 -2.42 -27.05 -6.78
C GLY A 36 -3.14 -26.42 -5.59
N HIS A 37 -3.16 -25.08 -5.52
CA HIS A 37 -3.91 -24.32 -4.51
C HIS A 37 -5.41 -24.60 -4.58
N ALA A 38 -5.98 -24.63 -5.79
CA ALA A 38 -7.40 -24.95 -5.99
C ALA A 38 -7.75 -26.38 -5.56
N ILE A 39 -6.91 -27.37 -5.88
CA ILE A 39 -7.08 -28.76 -5.43
C ILE A 39 -7.02 -28.86 -3.90
N ILE A 40 -6.04 -28.19 -3.26
CA ILE A 40 -5.92 -28.18 -1.80
C ILE A 40 -7.15 -27.54 -1.17
N GLN A 41 -7.62 -26.41 -1.69
CA GLN A 41 -8.82 -25.76 -1.16
C GLN A 41 -10.05 -26.65 -1.33
N ALA A 42 -10.24 -27.26 -2.49
CA ALA A 42 -11.39 -28.12 -2.77
C ALA A 42 -11.41 -29.37 -1.88
N THR A 43 -10.24 -29.93 -1.57
CA THR A 43 -10.11 -31.12 -0.71
C THR A 43 -10.18 -30.78 0.78
N ARG A 44 -9.86 -29.54 1.19
CA ARG A 44 -9.84 -29.10 2.59
C ARG A 44 -10.47 -27.72 2.80
N PRO A 45 -11.75 -27.53 2.42
CA PRO A 45 -12.37 -26.20 2.29
C PRO A 45 -12.49 -25.42 3.61
N ARG A 46 -12.46 -26.11 4.76
CA ARG A 46 -12.60 -25.50 6.09
C ARG A 46 -11.31 -25.43 6.89
N SER A 47 -10.25 -26.10 6.42
CA SER A 47 -9.00 -26.25 7.19
C SER A 47 -7.89 -25.34 6.69
N VAL A 48 -7.95 -24.89 5.44
CA VAL A 48 -6.91 -24.09 4.84
C VAL A 48 -7.50 -22.93 4.04
N ILE A 49 -6.73 -21.85 3.92
CA ILE A 49 -7.00 -20.73 3.02
C ILE A 49 -5.82 -20.69 2.06
N ALA A 50 -6.07 -21.02 0.80
CA ALA A 50 -5.04 -21.00 -0.23
C ALA A 50 -4.58 -19.56 -0.52
N PRO A 51 -3.27 -19.24 -0.36
CA PRO A 51 -2.73 -17.89 -0.56
C PRO A 51 -3.09 -17.26 -1.90
N LEU A 52 -3.04 -18.03 -3.00
CA LEU A 52 -3.39 -17.52 -4.32
C LEU A 52 -4.89 -17.19 -4.46
N GLN A 53 -5.76 -17.97 -3.81
CA GLN A 53 -7.20 -17.74 -3.89
C GLN A 53 -7.65 -16.53 -3.06
N ILE A 54 -7.11 -16.36 -1.85
CA ILE A 54 -7.40 -15.16 -1.04
C ILE A 54 -6.77 -13.92 -1.69
N GLY A 55 -5.55 -14.03 -2.21
CA GLY A 55 -4.85 -12.96 -2.92
C GLY A 55 -5.62 -12.47 -4.15
N LEU A 56 -6.14 -13.40 -4.97
CA LEU A 56 -6.98 -13.04 -6.11
C LEU A 56 -8.27 -12.33 -5.66
N GLY A 57 -8.92 -12.82 -4.60
CA GLY A 57 -10.12 -12.19 -4.04
C GLY A 57 -9.87 -10.74 -3.60
N ILE A 58 -8.79 -10.49 -2.87
CA ILE A 58 -8.36 -9.15 -2.43
C ILE A 58 -8.07 -8.26 -3.64
N GLN A 59 -7.33 -8.77 -4.64
CA GLN A 59 -7.00 -8.01 -5.84
C GLN A 59 -8.26 -7.57 -6.60
N MET A 60 -9.23 -8.47 -6.76
CA MET A 60 -10.51 -8.14 -7.41
C MET A 60 -11.32 -7.13 -6.59
N HIS A 61 -11.28 -7.23 -5.25
CA HIS A 61 -11.95 -6.28 -4.39
C HIS A 61 -11.34 -4.89 -4.51
N HIS A 62 -10.02 -4.76 -4.45
CA HIS A 62 -9.33 -3.48 -4.59
C HIS A 62 -9.51 -2.85 -5.97
N HIS A 63 -9.56 -3.66 -7.05
CA HIS A 63 -9.60 -3.13 -8.40
C HIS A 63 -11.02 -2.79 -8.89
N PHE A 64 -12.02 -3.58 -8.49
CA PHE A 64 -13.37 -3.46 -9.02
C PHE A 64 -14.44 -3.14 -7.97
N SER A 65 -14.12 -3.28 -6.67
CA SER A 65 -15.10 -3.15 -5.57
C SER A 65 -16.38 -3.96 -5.77
N SER A 66 -16.32 -5.05 -6.56
CA SER A 66 -17.49 -5.79 -7.03
C SER A 66 -17.63 -7.11 -6.31
N ARG A 67 -18.57 -7.16 -5.36
CA ARG A 67 -18.98 -8.41 -4.72
C ARG A 67 -19.47 -9.44 -5.74
N PHE A 68 -20.24 -9.01 -6.74
CA PHE A 68 -20.75 -9.91 -7.78
C PHE A 68 -19.62 -10.63 -8.53
N LEU A 69 -18.56 -9.90 -8.89
CA LEU A 69 -17.39 -10.50 -9.55
C LEU A 69 -16.70 -11.52 -8.64
N ILE A 70 -16.49 -11.16 -7.37
CA ILE A 70 -15.82 -12.04 -6.40
C ILE A 70 -16.64 -13.30 -6.13
N ASP A 71 -17.94 -13.16 -5.89
CA ASP A 71 -18.83 -14.30 -5.65
C ASP A 71 -18.92 -15.21 -6.89
N THR A 72 -18.89 -14.64 -8.11
CA THR A 72 -18.84 -15.41 -9.36
C THR A 72 -17.55 -16.23 -9.45
N LEU A 73 -16.39 -15.62 -9.21
CA LEU A 73 -15.10 -16.30 -9.25
C LEU A 73 -14.95 -17.35 -8.14
N PHE A 74 -15.49 -17.08 -6.95
CA PHE A 74 -15.54 -18.03 -5.84
C PHE A 74 -16.38 -19.26 -6.20
N ASN A 75 -17.55 -19.07 -6.79
CA ASN A 75 -18.42 -20.18 -7.21
C ASN A 75 -17.78 -21.05 -8.31
N LEU A 76 -16.87 -20.48 -9.11
CA LEU A 76 -16.07 -21.20 -10.10
C LEU A 76 -14.78 -21.82 -9.52
N GLY A 77 -14.48 -21.60 -8.23
CA GLY A 77 -13.32 -22.16 -7.53
C GLY A 77 -12.01 -21.39 -7.73
N PHE A 78 -12.06 -20.15 -8.26
CA PHE A 78 -10.85 -19.37 -8.57
C PHE A 78 -10.33 -18.53 -7.40
N CYS A 79 -11.18 -18.06 -6.50
CA CYS A 79 -10.78 -17.24 -5.36
C CYS A 79 -11.53 -17.61 -4.07
N SER A 80 -11.20 -16.94 -2.97
CA SER A 80 -11.97 -17.03 -1.71
C SER A 80 -13.26 -16.21 -1.78
N SER A 81 -14.26 -16.59 -0.99
CA SER A 81 -15.55 -15.89 -0.91
C SER A 81 -15.38 -14.43 -0.46
N TYR A 82 -16.31 -13.56 -0.87
CA TYR A 82 -16.28 -12.15 -0.48
C TYR A 82 -16.18 -11.92 1.02
N SER A 83 -16.90 -12.72 1.83
CA SER A 83 -16.85 -12.65 3.30
C SER A 83 -15.45 -12.95 3.87
N GLU A 84 -14.71 -13.87 3.26
CA GLU A 84 -13.34 -14.21 3.70
C GLU A 84 -12.35 -13.12 3.29
N VAL A 85 -12.55 -12.50 2.11
CA VAL A 85 -11.78 -11.34 1.67
C VAL A 85 -11.96 -10.18 2.67
N GLN A 86 -13.21 -9.82 2.99
CA GLN A 86 -13.50 -8.78 3.98
C GLN A 86 -12.90 -9.12 5.35
N LYS A 87 -13.01 -10.39 5.78
CA LYS A 87 -12.43 -10.83 7.05
C LYS A 87 -10.91 -10.69 7.05
N PHE A 88 -10.24 -11.05 5.97
CA PHE A 88 -8.80 -10.89 5.84
C PHE A 88 -8.43 -9.41 5.91
N GLU A 89 -9.12 -8.53 5.18
CA GLU A 89 -8.88 -7.08 5.19
C GLU A 89 -9.06 -6.48 6.60
N MET A 90 -10.13 -6.86 7.31
CA MET A 90 -10.35 -6.42 8.70
C MET A 90 -9.22 -6.86 9.63
N ASN A 91 -8.75 -8.11 9.50
CA ASN A 91 -7.64 -8.62 10.29
C ASN A 91 -6.31 -7.97 9.90
N ALA A 92 -6.09 -7.71 8.62
CA ALA A 92 -4.91 -7.00 8.12
C ALA A 92 -4.89 -5.55 8.64
N ALA A 93 -6.05 -4.89 8.72
CA ALA A 93 -6.18 -3.57 9.32
C ALA A 93 -5.91 -3.60 10.84
N ALA A 94 -6.50 -4.56 11.56
CA ALA A 94 -6.34 -4.67 13.02
C ALA A 94 -4.93 -5.09 13.46
N SER A 95 -4.24 -5.90 12.66
CA SER A 95 -2.85 -6.33 12.92
C SER A 95 -1.80 -5.31 12.52
N ARG A 96 -2.20 -4.20 11.90
CA ARG A 96 -1.28 -3.16 11.47
C ARG A 96 -0.84 -2.32 12.67
N SER A 97 0.36 -2.61 13.18
CA SER A 97 1.03 -1.66 14.08
C SER A 97 1.35 -0.37 13.33
N THR A 98 0.99 0.77 13.92
CA THR A 98 1.39 2.12 13.50
C THR A 98 2.83 2.46 13.92
N GLU A 99 3.45 1.58 14.71
CA GLU A 99 4.85 1.69 15.08
C GLU A 99 5.73 1.37 13.88
N ILE A 100 6.53 2.36 13.50
CA ILE A 100 7.56 2.21 12.49
C ILE A 100 8.76 1.66 13.24
N ALA A 101 9.25 0.50 12.82
CA ALA A 101 10.46 -0.08 13.36
C ALA A 101 11.62 0.88 13.08
N ASN A 102 11.93 1.72 14.08
CA ASN A 102 13.04 2.66 14.03
C ASN A 102 14.28 1.89 14.45
N GLU A 103 14.91 1.20 13.50
CA GLU A 103 16.32 0.85 13.69
C GLU A 103 17.15 2.13 13.45
N ASN A 104 18.20 2.34 14.24
CA ASN A 104 19.07 3.54 14.23
C ASN A 104 19.71 3.88 12.86
N GLN A 105 19.39 3.14 11.80
CA GLN A 105 19.94 3.24 10.45
C GLN A 105 18.90 3.66 9.39
N SER A 106 17.60 3.72 9.70
CA SER A 106 16.57 4.10 8.71
C SER A 106 16.12 5.55 8.87
N VAL A 107 16.14 6.31 7.78
CA VAL A 107 15.49 7.64 7.71
C VAL A 107 14.00 7.42 7.49
N VAL A 108 13.17 8.03 8.35
CA VAL A 108 11.71 8.00 8.23
C VAL A 108 11.18 9.35 7.80
N GLN A 109 10.47 9.39 6.68
CA GLN A 109 9.79 10.56 6.17
C GLN A 109 8.28 10.39 6.32
N TYR A 110 7.63 11.35 6.98
CA TYR A 110 6.17 11.45 7.00
C TYR A 110 5.70 12.30 5.85
N ILE A 111 4.68 11.80 5.17
CA ILE A 111 4.08 12.44 4.01
C ILE A 111 2.59 12.45 4.30
N ALA A 112 1.99 13.63 4.20
CA ALA A 112 0.57 13.81 4.31
C ALA A 112 0.08 14.50 3.04
N ASP A 113 -1.00 13.98 2.47
CA ASP A 113 -1.59 14.49 1.23
C ASP A 113 -3.10 14.27 1.23
N ASN A 114 -3.79 14.93 0.31
CA ASN A 114 -5.23 14.83 0.14
C ASN A 114 -5.63 13.39 -0.25
N VAL A 115 -6.69 12.90 0.40
CA VAL A 115 -7.36 11.65 0.04
C VAL A 115 -8.75 11.97 -0.44
N ASP A 116 -8.93 11.81 -1.74
CA ASP A 116 -10.19 11.99 -2.43
C ASP A 116 -10.78 10.64 -2.82
N HIS A 117 -11.89 10.26 -2.20
CA HIS A 117 -12.65 9.08 -2.58
C HIS A 117 -14.00 9.47 -3.14
N ASN A 118 -14.19 9.22 -4.44
CA ASN A 118 -15.48 9.39 -5.11
C ASN A 118 -16.40 8.20 -4.81
N ILE A 119 -17.07 8.25 -3.65
CA ILE A 119 -18.01 7.19 -3.21
C ILE A 119 -19.23 7.11 -4.14
N ARG A 120 -19.57 8.20 -4.85
CA ARG A 120 -20.53 8.22 -5.97
C ARG A 120 -19.87 8.80 -7.21
N SER A 121 -19.72 7.97 -8.23
CA SER A 121 -18.84 8.26 -9.37
C SER A 121 -19.48 9.05 -10.51
N LEU A 122 -20.80 9.28 -10.48
CA LEU A 122 -21.53 9.83 -11.64
C LEU A 122 -21.72 11.35 -11.60
N ASP A 123 -21.80 11.96 -10.41
CA ASP A 123 -22.11 13.38 -10.25
C ASP A 123 -21.08 14.16 -9.42
N GLY A 124 -20.10 13.46 -8.84
CA GLY A 124 -19.08 14.07 -7.99
C GLY A 124 -19.61 14.58 -6.64
N PHE A 125 -20.84 14.22 -6.26
CA PHE A 125 -21.41 14.57 -4.96
C PHE A 125 -21.20 13.45 -3.94
N GLY A 126 -20.87 13.81 -2.70
CA GLY A 126 -20.61 12.85 -1.62
C GLY A 126 -19.24 12.17 -1.72
N THR A 127 -18.22 12.92 -2.17
CA THR A 127 -16.83 12.48 -2.11
C THR A 127 -16.33 12.56 -0.65
N PHE A 128 -15.57 11.58 -0.22
CA PHE A 128 -14.79 11.70 1.01
C PHE A 128 -13.54 12.52 0.68
N HIS A 129 -13.31 13.57 1.46
CA HIS A 129 -12.19 14.49 1.31
C HIS A 129 -11.48 14.62 2.66
N GLY A 130 -10.43 13.82 2.85
CA GLY A 130 -9.66 13.74 4.08
C GLY A 130 -8.17 13.91 3.85
N MET A 131 -7.39 13.90 4.93
CA MET A 131 -5.92 13.88 4.86
C MET A 131 -5.40 12.46 5.09
N GLY A 132 -4.72 11.90 4.08
CA GLY A 132 -4.01 10.64 4.18
C GLY A 132 -2.60 10.85 4.69
N ILE A 133 -2.13 9.96 5.55
CA ILE A 133 -0.77 10.02 6.08
C ILE A 133 -0.06 8.70 5.76
N ILE A 134 1.15 8.80 5.22
CA ILE A 134 2.05 7.66 5.05
C ILE A 134 3.39 7.96 5.71
N ALA A 135 4.11 6.90 6.02
CA ALA A 135 5.51 6.99 6.39
C ALA A 135 6.37 6.13 5.47
N ALA A 136 7.41 6.74 4.93
CA ALA A 136 8.42 6.07 4.12
C ALA A 136 9.69 5.89 4.96
N SER A 137 10.09 4.64 5.18
CA SER A 137 11.35 4.30 5.86
C SER A 137 12.40 3.84 4.84
N THR A 138 13.61 4.39 4.89
CA THR A 138 14.68 4.08 3.93
C THR A 138 16.04 3.87 4.64
N PRO A 139 16.75 2.75 4.41
CA PRO A 139 16.29 1.55 3.69
C PRO A 139 15.04 0.94 4.36
N GLY A 140 14.18 0.34 3.54
CA GLY A 140 12.98 -0.35 3.99
C GLY A 140 13.32 -1.70 4.60
N ILE A 141 12.71 -2.00 5.74
CA ILE A 141 12.87 -3.28 6.43
C ILE A 141 11.78 -4.24 5.92
N LYS A 142 12.19 -5.32 5.24
CA LYS A 142 11.29 -6.42 4.88
C LYS A 142 10.91 -7.18 6.16
N THR A 143 9.71 -6.95 6.68
CA THR A 143 9.15 -7.76 7.78
C THR A 143 8.12 -8.72 7.22
N ALA A 144 8.35 -10.03 7.39
CA ALA A 144 7.32 -11.04 7.13
C ALA A 144 6.24 -10.89 8.20
N ARG A 145 5.12 -10.25 7.85
CA ARG A 145 4.00 -10.07 8.79
C ARG A 145 2.96 -11.15 8.55
N SER A 146 2.73 -11.97 9.57
CA SER A 146 1.58 -12.87 9.60
C SER A 146 0.33 -12.07 9.99
N VAL A 147 -0.75 -12.24 9.24
CA VAL A 147 -2.06 -11.65 9.58
C VAL A 147 -2.82 -12.66 10.43
N PRO A 148 -2.96 -12.45 11.74
CA PRO A 148 -3.70 -13.37 12.60
C PRO A 148 -5.17 -13.37 12.22
N ARG A 149 -5.79 -14.56 12.17
CA ARG A 149 -7.22 -14.70 11.88
C ARG A 149 -8.03 -14.54 13.16
N THR A 150 -8.37 -13.30 13.49
CA THR A 150 -9.24 -12.91 14.60
C THR A 150 -10.61 -12.43 14.08
N ASN A 151 -11.49 -12.02 15.00
CA ASN A 151 -12.76 -11.37 14.70
C ASN A 151 -12.75 -9.97 15.34
N PRO A 152 -11.94 -9.03 14.82
CA PRO A 152 -11.85 -7.71 15.40
C PRO A 152 -13.21 -7.02 15.32
N SER A 153 -13.61 -6.35 16.40
CA SER A 153 -14.86 -5.60 16.40
C SER A 153 -14.71 -4.30 15.61
N ILE A 154 -15.82 -3.77 15.07
CA ILE A 154 -15.80 -2.46 14.40
C ILE A 154 -15.25 -1.38 15.34
N LYS A 155 -15.59 -1.44 16.63
CA LYS A 155 -15.08 -0.49 17.64
C LYS A 155 -13.56 -0.55 17.78
N GLU A 156 -12.97 -1.74 17.76
CA GLU A 156 -11.51 -1.92 17.82
C GLU A 156 -10.84 -1.33 16.59
N ILE A 157 -11.35 -1.65 15.39
CA ILE A 157 -10.82 -1.11 14.13
C ILE A 157 -10.95 0.41 14.10
N THR A 158 -12.10 0.95 14.47
CA THR A 158 -12.32 2.41 14.52
C THR A 158 -11.40 3.07 15.55
N ALA A 159 -11.15 2.43 16.70
CA ALA A 159 -10.23 2.97 17.69
C ALA A 159 -8.78 3.03 17.16
N LEU A 160 -8.34 2.01 16.41
CA LEU A 160 -7.03 1.99 15.75
C LEU A 160 -6.90 3.06 14.66
N ALA A 161 -7.99 3.38 13.98
CA ALA A 161 -8.02 4.37 12.89
C ALA A 161 -8.17 5.83 13.37
N LYS A 162 -8.29 6.09 14.69
CA LYS A 162 -8.50 7.44 15.21
C LYS A 162 -7.20 8.23 15.31
N ILE A 163 -7.25 9.47 14.83
CA ILE A 163 -6.28 10.53 15.16
C ILE A 163 -6.95 11.49 16.15
N ASN A 164 -6.22 11.86 17.20
CA ASN A 164 -6.65 12.92 18.11
C ASN A 164 -6.51 14.27 17.39
N ILE A 165 -7.64 14.81 16.93
CA ILE A 165 -7.69 16.11 16.27
C ILE A 165 -7.23 17.20 17.23
N LYS A 166 -6.24 17.98 16.79
CA LYS A 166 -5.84 19.22 17.45
C LYS A 166 -6.50 20.38 16.74
N PHE A 167 -7.39 21.07 17.43
CA PHE A 167 -8.04 22.25 16.87
C PHE A 167 -7.07 23.43 16.85
N TYR A 168 -6.90 24.00 15.66
CA TYR A 168 -6.10 25.20 15.50
C TYR A 168 -6.81 26.36 16.19
N LYS A 169 -6.04 27.15 16.93
CA LYS A 169 -6.50 28.42 17.50
C LYS A 169 -5.49 29.47 17.08
N GLU A 170 -5.97 30.45 16.34
CA GLU A 170 -5.16 31.58 15.91
C GLU A 170 -4.62 32.30 17.15
N GLN A 171 -3.30 32.31 17.30
CA GLN A 171 -2.65 33.14 18.30
C GLN A 171 -2.54 34.56 17.74
N SER A 172 -3.38 35.46 18.25
CA SER A 172 -3.26 36.88 17.95
C SER A 172 -1.83 37.35 18.29
N ASN A 173 -1.11 37.85 17.28
CA ASN A 173 0.22 38.47 17.32
C ASN A 173 1.49 37.59 17.22
N SER A 174 1.42 36.30 16.87
CA SER A 174 2.66 35.47 16.76
C SER A 174 3.54 35.83 15.55
N PHE A 175 2.95 36.24 14.43
CA PHE A 175 3.68 36.53 13.18
C PHE A 175 4.43 37.87 13.17
N GLN A 176 4.13 38.81 14.10
CA GLN A 176 4.80 40.11 14.15
C GLN A 176 6.31 40.03 14.45
N LYS A 177 6.81 38.86 14.87
CA LYS A 177 8.23 38.62 15.17
C LYS A 177 9.00 37.90 14.07
N LEU A 178 8.34 37.43 13.00
CA LEU A 178 9.04 36.79 11.88
C LEU A 178 9.78 37.85 11.07
N LYS A 179 11.09 37.91 11.26
CA LYS A 179 11.99 38.70 10.42
C LYS A 179 12.51 37.79 9.31
N TYR A 180 12.14 38.10 8.08
CA TYR A 180 12.71 37.43 6.91
C TYR A 180 14.04 38.12 6.57
N GLU A 181 15.10 37.33 6.46
CA GLU A 181 16.34 37.84 5.90
C GLU A 181 16.18 38.02 4.40
N VAL A 182 16.73 39.11 3.86
CA VAL A 182 16.79 39.32 2.42
C VAL A 182 17.80 38.32 1.86
N PHE A 183 17.31 37.24 1.27
CA PHE A 183 18.16 36.30 0.56
C PHE A 183 18.84 36.99 -0.62
N GLU A 184 20.16 36.88 -0.71
CA GLU A 184 20.89 37.26 -1.92
C GLU A 184 20.36 36.43 -3.09
N LYS A 185 19.84 37.12 -4.10
CA LYS A 185 19.30 36.50 -5.30
C LYS A 185 20.46 35.93 -6.12
N ARG A 186 20.83 34.68 -5.86
CA ARG A 186 21.79 33.93 -6.69
C ARG A 186 21.05 33.34 -7.87
N GLU A 187 21.43 33.74 -9.07
CA GLU A 187 21.00 33.07 -10.29
C GLU A 187 21.72 31.73 -10.39
N ILE A 188 21.05 30.67 -9.93
CA ILE A 188 21.48 29.30 -10.14
C ILE A 188 20.88 28.85 -11.46
N GLU A 189 21.73 28.42 -12.40
CA GLU A 189 21.26 27.81 -13.65
C GLU A 189 20.40 26.58 -13.33
N ASN A 190 19.10 26.66 -13.59
CA ASN A 190 18.20 25.54 -13.37
C ASN A 190 18.45 24.46 -14.44
N LYS A 191 19.17 23.40 -14.07
CA LYS A 191 19.43 22.24 -14.94
C LYS A 191 18.39 21.13 -14.80
N SER A 192 17.35 21.31 -13.98
CA SER A 192 16.35 20.28 -13.70
C SER A 192 15.57 19.86 -14.96
N TRP A 193 15.40 20.78 -15.92
CA TRP A 193 14.77 20.47 -17.21
C TRP A 193 15.51 19.37 -17.99
N LYS A 194 16.83 19.20 -17.77
CA LYS A 194 17.62 18.14 -18.42
C LYS A 194 17.22 16.75 -17.90
N LEU A 195 16.87 16.66 -16.61
CA LEU A 195 16.35 15.42 -16.01
C LEU A 195 14.94 15.12 -16.54
N ASP A 196 14.11 16.14 -16.66
CA ASP A 196 12.77 16.06 -17.22
C ASP A 196 12.78 15.60 -18.69
N LEU A 197 13.67 16.18 -19.49
CA LEU A 197 13.89 15.79 -20.88
C LEU A 197 14.41 14.35 -20.98
N LEU A 198 15.39 13.99 -20.15
CA LEU A 198 15.92 12.62 -20.08
C LEU A 198 14.79 11.62 -19.75
N SER A 199 13.90 11.97 -18.82
CA SER A 199 12.73 11.16 -18.47
C SER A 199 11.77 10.99 -19.64
N LYS A 200 11.42 12.08 -20.32
CA LYS A 200 10.53 12.05 -21.48
C LYS A 200 11.09 11.21 -22.63
N ILE A 201 12.41 11.24 -22.85
CA ILE A 201 13.08 10.45 -23.90
C ILE A 201 13.20 8.97 -23.49
N CYS A 202 13.53 8.69 -22.23
CA CYS A 202 13.75 7.32 -21.75
C CYS A 202 12.45 6.53 -21.58
N TRP A 203 11.36 7.19 -21.18
CA TRP A 203 10.05 6.55 -20.96
C TRP A 203 9.56 5.67 -22.12
N PRO A 204 9.51 6.15 -23.39
CA PRO A 204 9.07 5.32 -24.51
C PRO A 204 10.07 4.21 -24.90
N LEU A 205 11.35 4.35 -24.53
CA LEU A 205 12.41 3.42 -24.92
C LEU A 205 12.61 2.27 -23.92
N LYS A 206 12.21 2.46 -22.65
CA LYS A 206 12.38 1.46 -21.59
C LYS A 206 11.19 1.49 -20.63
N PHE A 207 10.49 0.36 -20.53
CA PHE A 207 9.38 0.16 -19.60
C PHE A 207 9.78 0.35 -18.11
N SER A 208 11.08 0.24 -17.79
CA SER A 208 11.63 0.45 -16.44
C SER A 208 12.17 1.86 -16.16
N ALA A 209 12.03 2.80 -17.10
CA ALA A 209 12.50 4.18 -16.95
C ALA A 209 11.50 5.08 -16.20
N SER A 210 11.04 4.64 -15.03
CA SER A 210 10.24 5.50 -14.17
C SER A 210 11.06 6.69 -13.67
N TRP A 211 10.38 7.78 -13.32
CA TRP A 211 11.03 8.97 -12.73
C TRP A 211 11.96 8.59 -11.57
N SER A 212 11.50 7.72 -10.67
CA SER A 212 12.30 7.21 -9.55
C SER A 212 13.58 6.48 -9.98
N ALA A 213 13.53 5.68 -11.06
CA ALA A 213 14.69 4.97 -11.57
C ALA A 213 15.72 5.92 -12.21
N ILE A 214 15.25 7.00 -12.84
CA ILE A 214 16.10 8.02 -13.44
C ILE A 214 16.76 8.86 -12.34
N MET A 215 15.98 9.33 -11.38
CA MET A 215 16.48 10.07 -10.22
C MET A 215 17.51 9.25 -9.44
N HIS A 216 17.27 7.95 -9.28
CA HIS A 216 18.22 7.06 -8.64
C HIS A 216 19.56 7.01 -9.39
N LYS A 217 19.53 6.86 -10.73
CA LYS A 217 20.75 6.79 -11.54
C LYS A 217 21.57 8.09 -11.54
N THR A 218 20.94 9.23 -11.29
CA THR A 218 21.62 10.54 -11.33
C THR A 218 22.11 11.02 -9.96
N SER A 219 21.58 10.48 -8.85
CA SER A 219 21.89 10.90 -7.47
C SER A 219 22.99 10.05 -6.77
N GLY A 220 23.55 9.05 -7.46
CA GLY A 220 24.80 8.38 -7.07
C GLY A 220 24.64 7.22 -6.09
N SER A 221 24.20 7.46 -4.85
CA SER A 221 24.10 6.42 -3.82
C SER A 221 22.68 5.87 -3.67
N TYR A 222 22.50 4.55 -3.74
CA TYR A 222 21.22 3.90 -3.45
C TYR A 222 21.10 3.62 -1.95
N PRO A 223 20.23 4.30 -1.20
CA PRO A 223 20.04 4.00 0.21
C PRO A 223 19.20 2.74 0.44
N GLY A 224 18.71 2.06 -0.61
CA GLY A 224 17.79 0.93 -0.53
C GLY A 224 16.35 1.29 -0.88
N GLN A 225 15.51 0.28 -1.10
CA GLN A 225 14.08 0.49 -1.40
C GLN A 225 13.35 0.91 -0.13
N SER A 226 12.55 1.97 -0.19
CA SER A 226 11.75 2.40 0.96
C SER A 226 10.61 1.41 1.27
N ASN A 227 10.28 1.26 2.55
CA ASN A 227 9.05 0.58 2.98
C ASN A 227 7.98 1.64 3.33
N ILE A 228 6.77 1.47 2.77
CA ILE A 228 5.66 2.41 2.94
C ILE A 228 4.66 1.87 3.97
N THR A 229 4.44 2.66 5.01
CA THR A 229 3.44 2.38 6.04
C THR A 229 2.30 3.38 5.93
N PHE A 230 1.10 2.91 5.58
CA PHE A 230 -0.13 3.67 5.73
C PHE A 230 -0.42 3.88 7.22
N LEU A 231 -0.68 5.13 7.57
CA LEU A 231 -1.05 5.59 8.91
C LEU A 231 -2.54 5.97 8.93
N PRO A 232 -3.15 6.13 10.12
CA PRO A 232 -4.51 6.61 10.22
C PRO A 232 -4.73 7.92 9.44
N MET A 233 -5.95 8.11 8.94
CA MET A 233 -6.34 9.31 8.19
C MET A 233 -6.96 10.34 9.14
N ILE A 234 -6.84 11.61 8.78
CA ILE A 234 -7.60 12.68 9.44
C ILE A 234 -8.88 12.89 8.63
N ASP A 235 -10.01 12.63 9.28
CA ASP A 235 -11.36 12.87 8.73
C ASP A 235 -11.75 14.35 8.88
N LEU A 236 -10.96 15.21 8.24
CA LEU A 236 -11.20 16.64 8.10
C LEU A 236 -10.79 17.06 6.70
N ASN A 237 -11.44 18.10 6.17
CA ASN A 237 -11.03 18.71 4.91
C ASN A 237 -9.55 19.13 4.99
N PRO A 238 -8.68 18.70 4.05
CA PRO A 238 -7.28 19.10 3.99
C PRO A 238 -7.00 20.61 3.99
N SER A 239 -7.98 21.43 3.60
CA SER A 239 -7.89 22.89 3.61
C SER A 239 -8.24 23.50 4.97
N ASP A 240 -8.75 22.70 5.93
CA ASP A 240 -9.04 23.14 7.29
C ASP A 240 -7.74 23.34 8.08
N GLU A 241 -7.59 24.50 8.73
CA GLU A 241 -6.40 24.83 9.50
C GLU A 241 -6.15 23.85 10.66
N SER A 242 -7.20 23.30 11.26
CA SER A 242 -7.09 22.24 12.27
C SER A 242 -6.62 20.92 11.67
N CYS A 243 -6.96 20.62 10.42
CA CYS A 243 -6.44 19.46 9.71
C CYS A 243 -4.92 19.61 9.47
N ILE A 244 -4.49 20.76 8.96
CA ILE A 244 -3.07 21.08 8.75
C ILE A 244 -2.32 21.08 10.08
N TYR A 245 -2.87 21.72 11.10
CA TYR A 245 -2.28 21.80 12.44
C TYR A 245 -2.15 20.42 13.08
N THR A 246 -3.19 19.58 12.99
CA THR A 246 -3.15 18.18 13.45
C THR A 246 -2.08 17.39 12.70
N THR A 247 -1.96 17.58 11.38
CA THR A 247 -0.97 16.91 10.54
C THR A 247 0.47 17.25 10.97
N LEU A 248 0.76 18.53 11.18
CA LEU A 248 2.08 18.98 11.66
C LEU A 248 2.42 18.41 13.04
N HIS A 249 1.42 18.25 13.89
CA HIS A 249 1.54 17.70 15.23
C HIS A 249 1.47 16.18 15.33
N PHE A 250 1.24 15.47 14.23
CA PHE A 250 1.15 14.01 14.24
C PHE A 250 2.51 13.37 14.60
N ARG A 251 3.63 14.09 14.41
CA ARG A 251 5.01 13.62 14.64
C ARG A 251 5.97 14.64 15.27
N LEU A 252 5.54 15.89 15.49
CA LEU A 252 6.19 16.85 16.41
C LEU A 252 5.66 16.62 17.82
#